data_AF-A0A9D5P1A5-F1
#
_entry.id   AF-A0A9D5P1A5-F1
#
_cell.length_a   1.000
_cell.length_b   1.000
_cell.length_c   1.000
_cell.angle_alpha   90.00
_cell.angle_beta   90.00
_cell.angle_gamma   90.00
#
_symmetry.space_group_name_H-M   'P 1'
#
loop_
_entity.id
_entity.type
_entity.pdbx_description
1 polymer ?
#
loop_
_entity_poly.entity_id
_entity_poly.type
_entity_poly.pdbx_seq_one_letter_code
_entity_poly.pdbx_strand_id
1 'polypeptide(L)'
;MTKNLSEYIYLDGLWLRREQLLQLAMGVGNYAQAEHYLFALLADAVVKGKREAILEVNKVREHYGVKAIPLSDDDLEDDDDLQGETRLTAADEQAKKLFLKMTREEKLDVLRRSMRRLLADYHLFNYARHWLAIFLVVRDRLVGESLNQTSFIDLASEITPDDLPEKLRMCKNTMKNFSREIKESDRGEVYYRMKHNPQELLCDTFWSIIQETILTEI
;
A
#
# COMPACT_ATOMS: atom_id res chain seq x y z
N MET A 1 -25.82 18.52 -3.17
CA MET A 1 -25.64 17.25 -2.45
C MET A 1 -25.06 16.22 -3.41
N THR A 2 -23.75 16.11 -3.47
CA THR A 2 -23.05 15.07 -4.22
C THR A 2 -23.17 13.76 -3.43
N LYS A 3 -24.00 12.83 -3.92
CA LYS A 3 -24.09 11.49 -3.33
C LYS A 3 -22.70 10.84 -3.42
N ASN A 4 -22.19 10.37 -2.29
CA ASN A 4 -20.94 9.63 -2.25
C ASN A 4 -21.18 8.26 -2.92
N LEU A 5 -20.81 8.13 -4.20
CA LEU A 5 -21.06 6.92 -4.99
C LEU A 5 -20.27 5.70 -4.49
N SER A 6 -19.32 5.90 -3.56
CA SER A 6 -18.58 4.81 -2.91
C SER A 6 -19.44 3.89 -2.04
N GLU A 7 -20.67 4.30 -1.66
CA GLU A 7 -21.57 3.52 -0.81
C GLU A 7 -22.56 2.62 -1.59
N TYR A 8 -22.51 2.64 -2.92
CA TYR A 8 -23.49 1.96 -3.77
C TYR A 8 -22.80 0.96 -4.70
N ILE A 9 -23.36 -0.24 -4.79
CA ILE A 9 -22.96 -1.32 -5.68
C ILE A 9 -23.92 -1.31 -6.88
N TYR A 10 -23.36 -1.32 -8.09
CA TYR A 10 -24.16 -1.39 -9.31
C TYR A 10 -24.46 -2.85 -9.66
N LEU A 11 -25.75 -3.20 -9.73
CA LEU A 11 -26.23 -4.52 -10.11
C LEU A 11 -27.51 -4.39 -10.94
N ASP A 12 -27.56 -5.03 -12.10
CA ASP A 12 -28.73 -5.12 -13.00
C ASP A 12 -29.43 -3.78 -13.29
N GLY A 13 -28.64 -2.73 -13.54
CA GLY A 13 -29.19 -1.41 -13.86
C GLY A 13 -29.50 -0.53 -12.66
N LEU A 14 -29.31 -1.03 -11.43
CA LEU A 14 -29.65 -0.34 -10.19
C LEU A 14 -28.42 -0.09 -9.33
N TRP A 15 -28.43 1.04 -8.61
CA TRP A 15 -27.44 1.34 -7.57
C TRP A 15 -28.03 0.96 -6.22
N LEU A 16 -27.49 -0.09 -5.62
CA LEU A 16 -27.98 -0.68 -4.38
C LEU A 16 -26.98 -0.43 -3.25
N ARG A 17 -27.49 -0.15 -2.05
CA ARG A 17 -26.65 -0.18 -0.84
C ARG A 17 -26.37 -1.63 -0.44
N ARG A 18 -25.28 -1.87 0.28
CA ARG A 18 -24.92 -3.21 0.80
C ARG A 18 -26.07 -3.88 1.55
N GLU A 19 -26.72 -3.16 2.47
CA GLU A 19 -27.87 -3.66 3.23
C GLU A 19 -29.04 -4.11 2.33
N GLN A 20 -29.33 -3.35 1.27
CA GLN A 20 -30.41 -3.69 0.33
C GLN A 20 -30.07 -4.94 -0.47
N LEU A 21 -28.80 -5.09 -0.83
CA LEU A 21 -28.30 -6.23 -1.58
C LEU A 21 -28.30 -7.51 -0.72
N LEU A 22 -28.00 -7.40 0.57
CA LEU A 22 -28.16 -8.50 1.54
C LEU A 22 -29.62 -8.88 1.77
N GLN A 23 -30.52 -7.91 1.87
CA GLN A 23 -31.96 -8.17 1.98
C GLN A 23 -32.50 -8.89 0.74
N LEU A 24 -32.07 -8.49 -0.46
CA LEU A 24 -32.43 -9.18 -1.70
C LEU A 24 -31.85 -10.61 -1.72
N ALA A 25 -30.60 -10.79 -1.31
CA ALA A 25 -29.97 -12.11 -1.23
C ALA A 25 -30.67 -13.06 -0.24
N MET A 26 -31.17 -12.55 0.89
CA MET A 26 -31.95 -13.35 1.86
C MET A 26 -33.43 -13.52 1.45
N GLY A 27 -33.95 -12.68 0.55
CA GLY A 27 -35.36 -12.68 0.14
C GLY A 27 -35.69 -13.56 -1.07
N VAL A 28 -34.68 -14.14 -1.72
CA VAL A 28 -34.89 -15.07 -2.85
C VAL A 28 -35.18 -16.50 -2.38
N GLY A 29 -35.74 -17.33 -3.26
CA GLY A 29 -36.28 -18.63 -2.84
C GLY A 29 -35.23 -19.72 -2.56
N ASN A 30 -33.98 -19.52 -3.02
CA ASN A 30 -32.90 -20.48 -2.85
C ASN A 30 -31.52 -19.82 -2.96
N TYR A 31 -30.50 -20.53 -2.48
CA TYR A 31 -29.12 -20.03 -2.46
C TYR A 31 -28.55 -19.75 -3.86
N ALA A 32 -28.89 -20.55 -4.88
CA ALA A 32 -28.39 -20.33 -6.25
C ALA A 32 -28.84 -18.98 -6.83
N GLN A 33 -30.04 -18.51 -6.46
CA GLN A 33 -30.51 -17.16 -6.79
C GLN A 33 -29.83 -16.08 -5.94
N ALA A 34 -29.50 -16.41 -4.68
CA ALA A 34 -28.81 -15.49 -3.78
C ALA A 34 -27.37 -15.22 -4.24
N GLU A 35 -26.70 -16.20 -4.85
CA GLU A 35 -25.32 -16.08 -5.34
C GLU A 35 -25.10 -14.90 -6.28
N HIS A 36 -26.08 -14.58 -7.14
CA HIS A 36 -25.99 -13.43 -8.05
C HIS A 36 -25.78 -12.11 -7.31
N TYR A 37 -26.49 -11.91 -6.19
CA TYR A 37 -26.33 -10.75 -5.33
C TYR A 37 -25.01 -10.82 -4.55
N LEU A 38 -24.66 -11.99 -4.01
CA LEU A 38 -23.42 -12.18 -3.25
C LEU A 38 -22.16 -11.96 -4.10
N PHE A 39 -22.19 -12.30 -5.39
CA PHE A 39 -21.09 -12.01 -6.30
C PHE A 39 -20.87 -10.50 -6.49
N ALA A 40 -21.94 -9.72 -6.57
CA ALA A 40 -21.83 -8.26 -6.64
C ALA A 40 -21.23 -7.65 -5.35
N LEU A 41 -21.59 -8.21 -4.19
CA LEU A 41 -21.02 -7.83 -2.90
C LEU A 41 -19.52 -8.13 -2.81
N LEU A 42 -19.13 -9.34 -3.23
CA LEU A 42 -17.73 -9.77 -3.23
C LEU A 42 -16.89 -9.00 -4.26
N ALA A 43 -17.46 -8.65 -5.42
CA ALA A 43 -16.77 -7.83 -6.41
C ALA A 43 -16.48 -6.40 -5.90
N ASP A 44 -17.37 -5.78 -5.13
CA ASP A 44 -17.10 -4.51 -4.43
C ASP A 44 -16.06 -4.69 -3.31
N ALA A 45 -16.06 -5.83 -2.63
CA ALA A 45 -15.13 -6.16 -1.54
C ALA A 45 -13.67 -6.33 -2.01
N VAL A 46 -13.44 -6.73 -3.26
CA VAL A 46 -12.09 -6.73 -3.86
C VAL A 46 -11.45 -5.34 -3.85
N VAL A 47 -12.27 -4.28 -3.82
CA VAL A 47 -11.82 -2.88 -3.80
C VAL A 47 -11.66 -2.31 -2.38
N LYS A 48 -12.34 -2.87 -1.37
CA LYS A 48 -12.47 -2.25 -0.03
C LYS A 48 -12.12 -3.14 1.17
N GLY A 49 -11.76 -4.41 0.95
CA GLY A 49 -11.46 -5.37 2.02
C GLY A 49 -12.36 -6.59 1.95
N LYS A 50 -11.77 -7.78 2.04
CA LYS A 50 -12.45 -9.06 1.74
C LYS A 50 -13.18 -9.66 2.94
N ARG A 51 -12.76 -9.36 4.17
CA ARG A 51 -13.24 -10.03 5.39
C ARG A 51 -14.69 -9.70 5.73
N GLU A 52 -15.05 -8.43 5.83
CA GLU A 52 -16.42 -8.01 6.13
C GLU A 52 -17.42 -8.57 5.13
N ALA A 53 -17.07 -8.52 3.84
CA ALA A 53 -17.92 -9.09 2.79
C ALA A 53 -18.06 -10.61 2.92
N ILE A 54 -17.00 -11.32 3.33
CA ILE A 54 -17.09 -12.76 3.61
C ILE A 54 -17.98 -13.02 4.83
N LEU A 55 -17.92 -12.20 5.88
CA LEU A 55 -18.83 -12.29 7.03
C LEU A 55 -20.29 -12.08 6.61
N GLU A 56 -20.55 -11.06 5.80
CA GLU A 56 -21.88 -10.76 5.26
C GLU A 56 -22.39 -11.87 4.33
N VAL A 57 -21.54 -12.39 3.46
CA VAL A 57 -21.82 -13.58 2.62
C VAL A 57 -22.12 -14.79 3.51
N ASN A 58 -21.37 -14.99 4.58
CA ASN A 58 -21.58 -16.10 5.50
C ASN A 58 -22.92 -16.00 6.24
N LYS A 59 -23.42 -14.79 6.55
CA LYS A 59 -24.79 -14.60 7.08
C LYS A 59 -25.84 -15.12 6.11
N VAL A 60 -25.68 -14.85 4.81
CA VAL A 60 -26.61 -15.34 3.78
C VAL A 60 -26.45 -16.86 3.56
N ARG A 61 -25.22 -17.37 3.56
CA ARG A 61 -24.97 -18.82 3.45
C ARG A 61 -25.60 -19.59 4.61
N GLU A 62 -25.47 -19.08 5.84
CA GLU A 62 -26.10 -19.64 7.03
C GLU A 62 -27.64 -19.65 6.90
N HIS A 63 -28.24 -18.56 6.40
CA HIS A 63 -29.69 -18.49 6.16
C HIS A 63 -30.22 -19.64 5.28
N TYR A 64 -29.45 -20.05 4.27
CA TYR A 64 -29.81 -21.17 3.38
C TYR A 64 -29.21 -22.53 3.80
N GLY A 65 -28.58 -22.63 4.97
CA GLY A 65 -27.95 -23.87 5.45
C GLY A 65 -26.71 -24.30 4.65
N VAL A 66 -26.06 -23.36 3.96
CA VAL A 66 -24.85 -23.59 3.17
C VAL A 66 -23.61 -23.38 4.04
N LYS A 67 -22.62 -24.28 3.90
CA LYS A 67 -21.36 -24.23 4.67
C LYS A 67 -20.69 -22.87 4.54
N ALA A 68 -20.32 -22.25 5.66
CA ALA A 68 -19.59 -20.99 5.68
C ALA A 68 -18.25 -21.08 4.91
N ILE A 69 -17.87 -19.98 4.27
CA ILE A 69 -16.54 -19.79 3.72
C ILE A 69 -15.58 -19.61 4.90
N PRO A 70 -14.50 -20.40 4.99
CA PRO A 70 -13.51 -20.23 6.04
C PRO A 70 -12.86 -18.86 5.91
N LEU A 71 -12.81 -18.13 7.01
CA LEU A 71 -12.01 -16.91 7.13
C LEU A 71 -10.54 -17.34 7.26
N SER A 72 -9.63 -16.67 6.55
CA SER A 72 -8.21 -16.90 6.81
C SER A 72 -7.83 -16.23 8.14
N ASP A 73 -7.01 -16.89 8.95
CA ASP A 73 -6.45 -16.28 10.16
C ASP A 73 -5.51 -15.11 9.83
N ASP A 74 -5.08 -15.03 8.56
CA ASP A 74 -4.26 -13.93 8.01
C ASP A 74 -5.07 -12.64 7.76
N ASP A 75 -6.40 -12.69 7.79
CA ASP A 75 -7.27 -11.51 7.64
C ASP A 75 -7.65 -10.90 9.01
N LEU A 76 -6.98 -11.21 10.12
CA LEU A 76 -7.29 -10.69 11.47
C LEU A 76 -7.03 -9.18 11.67
N GLU A 77 -6.93 -8.42 10.59
CA GLU A 77 -6.89 -6.96 10.65
C GLU A 77 -8.13 -6.40 9.94
N ASP A 78 -8.79 -5.49 10.68
CA ASP A 78 -9.86 -4.58 10.29
C ASP A 78 -11.29 -5.01 10.70
N ASP A 79 -11.77 -4.48 11.83
CA ASP A 79 -12.41 -3.16 11.75
C ASP A 79 -12.54 -2.43 13.10
N ASP A 80 -12.50 -1.10 12.97
CA ASP A 80 -12.57 -0.02 13.97
C ASP A 80 -11.32 0.25 14.86
N ASP A 81 -10.75 1.46 14.66
CA ASP A 81 -9.73 2.13 15.50
C ASP A 81 -8.26 1.69 15.42
N LEU A 82 -7.74 1.43 14.22
CA LEU A 82 -6.31 1.64 13.96
C LEU A 82 -6.12 2.62 12.81
N GLN A 83 -6.06 3.90 13.18
CA GLN A 83 -5.05 4.78 12.58
C GLN A 83 -3.78 3.95 12.40
N GLY A 84 -3.26 3.88 11.17
CA GLY A 84 -2.09 3.09 10.81
C GLY A 84 -0.87 3.37 11.69
N GLU A 85 -0.84 2.81 12.89
CA GLU A 85 0.39 2.37 13.47
C GLU A 85 0.69 1.06 12.77
N THR A 86 1.30 1.17 11.58
CA THR A 86 2.27 0.16 11.16
C THR A 86 3.23 0.08 12.34
N ARG A 87 2.94 -0.83 13.29
CA ARG A 87 3.83 -1.16 14.38
C ARG A 87 5.11 -1.55 13.67
N LEU A 88 6.15 -0.71 13.84
CA LEU A 88 7.50 -1.05 13.42
C LEU A 88 7.71 -2.49 13.87
N THR A 89 7.81 -3.40 12.91
CA THR A 89 8.04 -4.79 13.27
C THR A 89 9.39 -4.85 14.02
N ALA A 90 9.61 -5.89 14.83
CA ALA A 90 10.92 -6.06 15.45
C ALA A 90 12.05 -6.05 14.40
N ALA A 91 11.75 -6.56 13.19
CA ALA A 91 12.64 -6.50 12.03
C ALA A 91 12.83 -5.07 11.48
N ASP A 92 11.78 -4.23 11.46
CA ASP A 92 11.89 -2.82 11.04
C ASP A 92 12.82 -2.04 11.98
N GLU A 93 12.62 -2.18 13.29
CA GLU A 93 13.47 -1.52 14.27
C GLU A 93 14.91 -2.01 14.21
N GLN A 94 15.10 -3.31 14.02
CA GLN A 94 16.43 -3.92 13.90
C GLN A 94 17.14 -3.41 12.65
N ALA A 95 16.50 -3.46 11.48
CA ALA A 95 17.05 -2.95 10.24
C ALA A 95 17.42 -1.47 10.35
N LYS A 96 16.55 -0.64 10.95
CA LYS A 96 16.82 0.78 11.20
C LYS A 96 18.02 0.98 12.13
N LYS A 97 18.08 0.25 13.25
CA LYS A 97 19.20 0.34 14.22
C LYS A 97 20.52 -0.05 13.58
N LEU A 98 20.54 -1.09 12.74
CA LEU A 98 21.71 -1.52 11.99
C LEU A 98 22.13 -0.47 10.97
N PHE A 99 21.18 0.01 10.15
CA PHE A 99 21.44 1.06 9.18
C PHE A 99 22.00 2.32 9.83
N LEU A 100 21.48 2.76 10.97
CA LEU A 100 21.99 3.96 11.66
C LEU A 100 23.44 3.82 12.11
N LYS A 101 23.87 2.61 12.51
CA LYS A 101 25.25 2.30 12.93
C LYS A 101 26.24 2.18 11.78
N MET A 102 25.77 1.98 10.55
CA MET A 102 26.62 1.90 9.36
C MET A 102 27.32 3.24 9.06
N THR A 103 28.51 3.14 8.49
CA THR A 103 29.25 4.24 7.85
C THR A 103 28.48 4.79 6.66
N ARG A 104 28.90 5.95 6.15
CA ARG A 104 28.28 6.57 4.98
C ARG A 104 28.41 5.66 3.76
N GLU A 105 29.56 5.04 3.57
CA GLU A 105 29.86 4.16 2.44
C GLU A 105 28.99 2.90 2.46
N GLU A 106 28.83 2.26 3.62
CA GLU A 106 27.94 1.11 3.81
C GLU A 106 26.48 1.47 3.54
N LYS A 107 26.01 2.63 4.05
CA LYS A 107 24.66 3.13 3.78
C LYS A 107 24.41 3.32 2.29
N LEU A 108 25.35 3.93 1.58
CA LEU A 108 25.27 4.13 0.13
C LEU A 108 25.27 2.80 -0.61
N ASP A 109 26.09 1.84 -0.18
CA ASP A 109 26.16 0.52 -0.80
C ASP A 109 24.84 -0.25 -0.65
N VAL A 110 24.24 -0.28 0.55
CA VAL A 110 22.91 -0.86 0.80
C VAL A 110 21.87 -0.23 -0.13
N LEU A 111 21.83 1.10 -0.21
CA LEU A 111 20.85 1.80 -1.05
C LEU A 111 21.08 1.55 -2.54
N ARG A 112 22.33 1.52 -3.02
CA ARG A 112 22.66 1.19 -4.41
C ARG A 112 22.21 -0.21 -4.78
N ARG A 113 22.51 -1.19 -3.94
CA ARG A 113 22.15 -2.59 -4.18
C ARG A 113 20.64 -2.77 -4.15
N SER A 114 19.97 -2.13 -3.19
CA SER A 114 18.51 -2.10 -3.11
C SER A 114 17.88 -1.49 -4.38
N MET A 115 18.42 -0.38 -4.87
CA MET A 115 17.96 0.26 -6.10
C MET A 115 18.17 -0.63 -7.34
N ARG A 116 19.34 -1.27 -7.47
CA ARG A 116 19.58 -2.21 -8.57
C ARG A 116 18.59 -3.37 -8.55
N ARG A 117 18.36 -3.95 -7.37
CA ARG A 117 17.42 -5.07 -7.19
C ARG A 117 15.98 -4.66 -7.53
N LEU A 118 15.55 -3.48 -7.07
CA LEU A 118 14.24 -2.92 -7.42
C LEU A 118 14.06 -2.79 -8.94
N LEU A 119 15.08 -2.32 -9.65
CA LEU A 119 15.04 -2.11 -11.09
C LEU A 119 15.08 -3.41 -11.89
N ALA A 120 15.87 -4.39 -11.41
CA ALA A 120 16.03 -5.68 -12.07
C ALA A 120 14.79 -6.58 -11.89
N ASP A 121 14.24 -6.63 -10.68
CA ASP A 121 13.32 -7.72 -10.30
C ASP A 121 11.84 -7.30 -10.26
N TYR A 122 11.53 -6.01 -10.04
CA TYR A 122 10.17 -5.58 -9.69
C TYR A 122 9.46 -4.72 -10.75
N HIS A 123 10.17 -4.15 -11.73
CA HIS A 123 9.59 -3.27 -12.77
C HIS A 123 8.65 -2.15 -12.27
N LEU A 124 8.75 -1.74 -11.01
CA LEU A 124 7.88 -0.71 -10.41
C LEU A 124 8.38 0.72 -10.66
N PHE A 125 9.63 0.88 -11.11
CA PHE A 125 10.27 2.20 -11.28
C PHE A 125 10.26 2.67 -12.74
N ASN A 126 9.14 3.25 -13.19
CA ASN A 126 8.91 3.56 -14.61
C ASN A 126 8.88 5.06 -14.95
N TYR A 127 8.82 5.93 -13.93
CA TYR A 127 8.72 7.38 -14.13
C TYR A 127 9.63 8.11 -13.15
N ALA A 128 10.18 9.27 -13.54
CA ALA A 128 11.02 10.07 -12.64
C ALA A 128 10.30 10.44 -11.33
N ARG A 129 8.97 10.56 -11.33
CA ARG A 129 8.19 10.81 -10.10
C ARG A 129 8.27 9.69 -9.06
N HIS A 130 8.70 8.49 -9.43
CA HIS A 130 8.86 7.35 -8.51
C HIS A 130 10.01 7.54 -7.51
N TRP A 131 10.88 8.53 -7.75
CA TRP A 131 11.83 9.00 -6.74
C TRP A 131 11.14 9.51 -5.47
N LEU A 132 9.85 9.87 -5.52
CA LEU A 132 9.08 10.24 -4.34
C LEU A 132 8.95 9.06 -3.36
N ALA A 133 8.62 7.86 -3.84
CA ALA A 133 8.57 6.68 -2.99
C ALA A 133 9.93 6.41 -2.32
N ILE A 134 11.01 6.50 -3.09
CA ILE A 134 12.38 6.30 -2.57
C ILE A 134 12.70 7.34 -1.49
N PHE A 135 12.38 8.61 -1.74
CA PHE A 135 12.55 9.69 -0.76
C PHE A 135 11.79 9.40 0.54
N LEU A 136 10.51 9.03 0.41
CA LEU A 136 9.62 8.73 1.53
C LEU A 136 10.14 7.56 2.37
N VAL A 137 10.57 6.47 1.73
CA VAL A 137 11.13 5.32 2.45
C VAL A 137 12.40 5.70 3.21
N VAL A 138 13.35 6.39 2.57
CA VAL A 138 14.61 6.77 3.23
C VAL A 138 14.36 7.76 4.37
N ARG A 139 13.48 8.75 4.17
CA ARG A 139 13.09 9.70 5.21
C ARG A 139 12.39 8.99 6.37
N ASP A 140 11.37 8.19 6.10
CA ASP A 140 10.46 7.71 7.16
C ASP A 140 11.02 6.48 7.89
N ARG A 141 11.69 5.57 7.16
CA ARG A 141 12.18 4.32 7.73
C ARG A 141 13.63 4.38 8.20
N LEU A 142 14.49 5.16 7.55
CA LEU A 142 15.94 5.12 7.81
C LEU A 142 16.45 6.32 8.61
N VAL A 143 16.26 7.54 8.09
CA VAL A 143 17.01 8.74 8.55
C VAL A 143 16.16 9.72 9.37
N GLY A 144 14.83 9.63 9.27
CA GLY A 144 13.88 10.55 9.89
C GLY A 144 13.75 11.88 9.15
N GLU A 145 13.09 12.85 9.80
CA GLU A 145 12.78 14.18 9.26
C GLU A 145 14.02 15.03 8.90
N SER A 146 15.21 14.61 9.35
CA SER A 146 16.47 15.29 9.02
C SER A 146 16.83 15.23 7.54
N LEU A 147 16.28 14.28 6.78
CA LEU A 147 16.45 14.20 5.34
C LEU A 147 15.51 15.16 4.62
N ASN A 148 16.05 16.33 4.22
CA ASN A 148 15.34 17.27 3.38
C ASN A 148 15.45 16.92 1.89
N GLN A 149 14.60 17.55 1.07
CA GLN A 149 14.52 17.29 -0.37
C GLN A 149 15.83 17.60 -1.12
N THR A 150 16.57 18.62 -0.71
CA THR A 150 17.83 19.02 -1.35
C THR A 150 18.90 17.98 -1.10
N SER A 151 19.07 17.57 0.16
CA SER A 151 20.03 16.51 0.55
C SER A 151 19.68 15.16 -0.09
N PHE A 152 18.40 14.91 -0.35
CA PHE A 152 18.00 13.72 -1.11
C PHE A 152 18.40 13.79 -2.59
N ILE A 153 18.49 14.96 -3.21
CA ILE A 153 18.99 15.09 -4.60
C ILE A 153 20.42 14.57 -4.72
N ASP A 154 21.27 14.99 -3.80
CA ASP A 154 22.66 14.56 -3.77
C ASP A 154 22.72 13.04 -3.53
N LEU A 155 21.97 12.54 -2.54
CA LEU A 155 21.90 11.11 -2.25
C LEU A 155 21.42 10.29 -3.46
N ALA A 156 20.34 10.71 -4.11
CA ALA A 156 19.78 10.01 -5.26
C ALA A 156 20.79 9.93 -6.40
N SER A 157 21.56 11.00 -6.64
CA SER A 157 22.62 10.98 -7.65
C SER A 157 23.69 9.93 -7.35
N GLU A 158 24.00 9.71 -6.07
CA GLU A 158 25.00 8.74 -5.64
C GLU A 158 24.51 7.29 -5.67
N ILE A 159 23.20 7.06 -5.50
CA ILE A 159 22.62 5.71 -5.47
C ILE A 159 22.00 5.28 -6.82
N THR A 160 21.88 6.21 -7.77
CA THR A 160 21.36 5.94 -9.12
C THR A 160 22.34 5.03 -9.88
N PRO A 161 21.89 3.90 -10.43
CA PRO A 161 22.72 3.06 -11.31
C PRO A 161 23.09 3.77 -12.62
N ASP A 162 24.31 3.52 -13.10
CA ASP A 162 24.86 4.17 -14.31
C ASP A 162 24.08 3.85 -15.58
N ASP A 163 23.39 2.72 -15.62
CA ASP A 163 22.57 2.23 -16.73
C ASP A 163 21.13 2.75 -16.69
N LEU A 164 20.73 3.48 -15.65
CA LEU A 164 19.37 4.02 -15.56
C LEU A 164 19.12 5.05 -16.68
N PRO A 165 18.04 4.92 -17.47
CA PRO A 165 17.71 5.87 -18.53
C PRO A 165 17.62 7.30 -18.02
N GLU A 166 18.17 8.26 -18.77
CA GLU A 166 18.26 9.67 -18.35
C GLU A 166 16.90 10.27 -17.98
N LYS A 167 15.83 9.88 -18.70
CA LYS A 167 14.45 10.31 -18.41
C LYS A 167 13.92 9.89 -17.04
N LEU A 168 14.53 8.88 -16.41
CA LEU A 168 14.17 8.36 -15.08
C LEU A 168 15.10 8.87 -13.99
N ARG A 169 16.22 9.50 -14.36
CA ARG A 169 17.16 10.08 -13.40
C ARG A 169 16.51 11.25 -12.67
N MET A 170 16.86 11.41 -11.40
CA MET A 170 16.33 12.50 -10.61
C MET A 170 16.93 13.82 -11.07
N CYS A 171 16.09 14.84 -11.25
CA CYS A 171 16.52 16.20 -11.50
C CYS A 171 15.86 17.16 -10.51
N LYS A 172 16.35 18.41 -10.45
CA LYS A 172 15.81 19.44 -9.54
C LYS A 172 14.31 19.71 -9.76
N ASN A 173 13.79 19.46 -10.96
CA ASN A 173 12.37 19.63 -11.27
C ASN A 173 11.51 18.46 -10.77
N THR A 174 12.08 17.26 -10.62
CA THR A 174 11.39 16.08 -10.11
C THR A 174 10.89 16.32 -8.68
N MET A 175 11.75 16.82 -7.78
CA MET A 175 11.38 17.11 -6.38
C MET A 175 10.31 18.19 -6.24
N LYS A 176 10.35 19.25 -7.07
CA LYS A 176 9.37 20.36 -7.01
C LYS A 176 7.94 19.91 -7.30
N ASN A 177 7.77 18.80 -8.02
CA ASN A 177 6.46 18.27 -8.35
C ASN A 177 5.91 17.31 -7.27
N PHE A 178 6.71 16.89 -6.29
CA PHE A 178 6.29 15.94 -5.27
C PHE A 178 5.18 16.47 -4.36
N SER A 179 5.23 17.76 -4.02
CA SER A 179 4.18 18.43 -3.22
C SER A 179 2.81 18.50 -3.92
N ARG A 180 2.76 18.20 -5.23
CA ARG A 180 1.53 18.12 -6.01
C ARG A 180 0.91 16.72 -6.03
N GLU A 181 1.70 15.68 -5.78
CA GLU A 181 1.22 14.29 -5.77
C GLU A 181 0.65 13.88 -4.40
N ILE A 182 1.12 14.50 -3.31
CA ILE A 182 0.63 14.27 -1.96
C ILE A 182 -0.51 15.25 -1.65
N LYS A 183 -1.66 14.73 -1.22
CA LYS A 183 -2.79 15.54 -0.76
C LYS A 183 -2.37 16.41 0.41
N GLU A 184 -2.95 17.61 0.50
CA GLU A 184 -2.60 18.56 1.56
C GLU A 184 -2.82 18.00 2.98
N SER A 185 -3.82 17.14 3.16
CA SER A 185 -4.09 16.42 4.42
C SER A 185 -2.95 15.51 4.86
N ASP A 186 -2.23 14.94 3.90
CA ASP A 186 -1.22 13.90 4.12
C ASP A 186 0.20 14.53 4.10
N ARG A 187 0.29 15.86 3.96
CA ARG A 187 1.56 16.60 3.98
C ARG A 187 2.13 16.62 5.39
N GLY A 188 3.25 15.92 5.57
CA GLY A 188 3.93 15.81 6.85
C GLY A 188 3.69 14.46 7.53
N GLU A 189 2.79 13.64 7.01
CA GLU A 189 2.66 12.26 7.43
C GLU A 189 3.82 11.41 6.86
N VAL A 190 4.15 10.35 7.59
CA VAL A 190 5.00 9.26 7.08
C VAL A 190 4.21 8.46 6.05
N TYR A 191 4.88 7.91 5.04
CA TYR A 191 4.21 7.36 3.86
C TYR A 191 3.25 6.20 4.15
N TYR A 192 3.51 5.44 5.21
CA TYR A 192 2.70 4.30 5.65
C TYR A 192 1.54 4.73 6.58
N ARG A 193 1.44 6.02 6.91
CA ARG A 193 0.30 6.64 7.60
C ARG A 193 -0.60 7.43 6.67
N MET A 194 -0.10 7.76 5.48
CA MET A 194 -0.86 8.52 4.50
C MET A 194 -2.12 7.76 4.11
N LYS A 195 -3.28 8.40 4.29
CA LYS A 195 -4.55 7.78 3.93
C LYS A 195 -4.61 7.40 2.45
N HIS A 196 -3.97 8.17 1.56
CA HIS A 196 -3.89 7.86 0.13
C HIS A 196 -2.46 8.09 -0.38
N ASN A 197 -1.58 7.10 -0.21
CA ASN A 197 -0.26 7.11 -0.85
C ASN A 197 -0.34 6.52 -2.27
N PRO A 198 -0.20 7.32 -3.35
CA PRO A 198 -0.30 6.82 -4.73
C PRO A 198 0.86 5.90 -5.13
N GLN A 199 1.92 5.81 -4.32
CA GLN A 199 3.11 4.99 -4.57
C GLN A 199 3.35 3.97 -3.44
N GLU A 200 2.31 3.62 -2.66
CA GLU A 200 2.39 2.68 -1.53
C GLU A 200 3.12 1.38 -1.88
N LEU A 201 2.68 0.68 -2.92
CA LEU A 201 3.30 -0.56 -3.38
C LEU A 201 4.81 -0.41 -3.65
N LEU A 202 5.22 0.71 -4.25
CA LEU A 202 6.62 0.98 -4.54
C LEU A 202 7.40 1.28 -3.24
N CYS A 203 6.81 2.04 -2.31
CA CYS A 203 7.41 2.29 -1.01
C CYS A 203 7.65 0.98 -0.24
N ASP A 204 6.63 0.13 -0.14
CA ASP A 204 6.71 -1.11 0.63
C ASP A 204 7.65 -2.12 0.00
N THR A 205 7.62 -2.25 -1.32
CA THR A 205 8.57 -3.10 -2.05
C THR A 205 10.00 -2.63 -1.83
N PHE A 206 10.26 -1.32 -1.94
CA PHE A 206 11.61 -0.80 -1.74
C PHE A 206 12.07 -0.95 -0.29
N TRP A 207 11.18 -0.76 0.68
CA TRP A 207 11.48 -1.00 2.10
C TRP A 207 11.83 -2.46 2.37
N SER A 208 11.02 -3.40 1.87
CA SER A 208 11.28 -4.84 1.98
C SER A 208 12.65 -5.23 1.42
N ILE A 209 13.01 -4.71 0.24
CA ILE A 209 14.35 -4.93 -0.35
C ILE A 209 15.46 -4.40 0.56
N ILE A 210 15.31 -3.20 1.12
CA ILE A 210 16.29 -2.62 2.05
C ILE A 210 16.44 -3.50 3.29
N GLN A 211 15.32 -3.93 3.88
CA GLN A 211 15.33 -4.79 5.06
C GLN A 211 16.06 -6.10 4.79
N GLU A 212 15.74 -6.78 3.69
CA GLU A 212 16.43 -8.01 3.29
C GLU A 212 17.92 -7.74 3.07
N THR A 213 18.28 -6.66 2.40
CA THR A 213 19.69 -6.31 2.16
C THR A 213 20.45 -6.07 3.47
N ILE A 214 19.82 -5.48 4.49
CA ILE A 214 20.44 -5.23 5.80
C ILE A 214 20.49 -6.50 6.66
N LEU A 215 19.40 -7.28 6.69
CA LEU A 215 19.22 -8.38 7.64
C LEU A 215 19.82 -9.71 7.16
N THR A 216 20.05 -9.88 5.86
CA THR A 216 20.61 -11.12 5.30
C THR A 216 22.15 -11.09 5.23
N GLU A 217 22.77 -9.92 5.46
CA GLU A 217 24.22 -9.72 5.25
C GLU A 217 25.00 -9.36 6.53
N ILE A 218 24.40 -9.58 7.70
CA ILE A 218 25.10 -9.54 9.00
C ILE A 218 25.22 -10.93 9.60
#